data_AF-A0AAE0WIY3-F1
#
_entry.id   AF-A0AAE0WIY3-F1
#
_cell.length_a   1.000
_cell.length_b   1.000
_cell.length_c   1.000
_cell.angle_alpha   90.00
_cell.angle_beta   90.00
_cell.angle_gamma   90.00
#
_symmetry.space_group_name_H-M   'P 1'
#
loop_
_entity.id
_entity.type
_entity.pdbx_description
1 polymer ?
#
loop_
_entity_poly.entity_id
_entity_poly.type
_entity_poly.pdbx_seq_one_letter_code
_entity_poly.pdbx_strand_id
1 'polypeptide(L)' 'MVVHVEPAAIEIAASPQRVREVVLDFPNLSVWHKGHFKYIKVQGGKSGKELVQGDKLEILLDLGMKFSPVIQVPEL' A
#
# COMPACT_ATOMS: atom_id res chain seq x y z
N MET A 1 5.76 -15.25 -19.77
CA MET A 1 4.42 -14.66 -19.56
C MET A 1 4.64 -13.26 -19.03
N VAL A 2 4.33 -12.24 -19.83
CA VAL A 2 4.49 -10.83 -19.42
C VAL A 2 3.12 -10.33 -19.00
N VAL A 3 2.98 -9.96 -17.73
CA VAL A 3 1.74 -9.37 -17.21
C VAL A 3 1.79 -7.88 -17.50
N HIS A 4 0.92 -7.39 -18.38
CA HIS A 4 0.68 -5.95 -18.52
C HIS A 4 -0.35 -5.54 -17.46
N VAL A 5 0.03 -4.59 -16.61
CA VAL A 5 -0.87 -3.98 -15.63
C VAL A 5 -1.26 -2.62 -16.20
N GLU A 6 -2.52 -2.48 -16.61
CA GLU A 6 -3.06 -1.18 -17.02
C GLU A 6 -3.56 -0.42 -15.79
N PRO A 7 -3.13 0.83 -15.57
CA PRO A 7 -3.61 1.61 -14.43
C PRO A 7 -5.07 2.00 -14.64
N ALA A 8 -5.97 1.49 -13.80
CA ALA A 8 -7.34 1.97 -13.73
C ALA A 8 -7.37 3.27 -12.91
N ALA A 9 -7.76 4.38 -13.55
CA ALA A 9 -7.98 5.64 -12.85
C ALA A 9 -9.31 5.61 -12.08
N ILE A 10 -9.28 6.00 -10.82
CA ILE A 10 -10.49 6.18 -9.99
C ILE A 10 -10.58 7.63 -9.53
N GLU A 11 -11.76 8.22 -9.67
CA GLU A 11 -12.03 9.55 -9.13
C GLU A 11 -12.57 9.44 -7.71
N ILE A 12 -11.92 10.12 -6.76
CA ILE A 12 -12.30 10.11 -5.36
C ILE A 12 -12.68 11.53 -4.95
N ALA A 13 -13.94 11.72 -4.52
CA ALA A 13 -14.46 13.00 -4.03
C ALA A 13 -13.95 13.32 -2.61
N ALA A 14 -12.63 13.42 -2.44
CA ALA A 14 -11.97 13.78 -1.19
C ALA A 14 -10.67 14.54 -1.46
N SER A 15 -10.16 15.26 -0.46
CA SER A 15 -8.86 15.91 -0.58
C SER A 15 -7.73 14.88 -0.73
N PRO A 16 -6.66 15.18 -1.49
CA PRO A 16 -5.52 14.27 -1.66
C PRO A 16 -4.91 13.83 -0.33
N GLN A 17 -4.89 14.74 0.66
CA GLN A 17 -4.41 14.45 2.01
C GLN A 17 -5.28 13.38 2.67
N ARG A 18 -6.60 13.49 2.59
CA ARG A 18 -7.52 12.52 3.20
C ARG A 18 -7.43 11.16 2.53
N VAL A 19 -7.31 11.11 1.21
CA VAL A 19 -7.11 9.86 0.46
C VAL A 19 -5.82 9.18 0.93
N ARG A 20 -4.71 9.93 1.01
CA ARG A 20 -3.42 9.40 1.47
C ARG A 20 -3.51 8.84 2.88
N GLU A 21 -4.18 9.53 3.80
CA GLU A 21 -4.35 9.04 5.16
C GLU A 21 -5.05 7.68 5.23
N VAL A 22 -6.13 7.50 4.48
CA VAL A 22 -6.89 6.25 4.50
C VAL A 22 -6.14 5.13 3.78
N VAL A 23 -5.55 5.42 2.62
CA VAL A 23 -4.85 4.42 1.80
C VAL A 23 -3.57 3.91 2.47
N LEU A 24 -2.87 4.76 3.23
CA LEU A 24 -1.67 4.38 3.96
C LEU A 24 -1.94 3.88 5.39
N ASP A 25 -3.19 3.87 5.84
CA ASP A 25 -3.58 3.32 7.14
C ASP A 25 -3.69 1.80 7.08
N PHE A 26 -2.53 1.14 6.95
CA PHE A 26 -2.43 -0.31 6.80
C PHE A 26 -3.13 -1.13 7.90
N PRO A 27 -3.13 -0.73 9.19
CA PRO A 27 -3.91 -1.42 10.22
C PRO A 27 -5.41 -1.53 9.90
N ASN A 28 -5.97 -0.54 9.19
CA ASN A 28 -7.38 -0.50 8.81
C ASN A 28 -7.61 -0.87 7.33
N LEU A 29 -6.61 -1.45 6.65
CA LEU A 29 -6.69 -1.87 5.25
C LEU A 29 -7.92 -2.76 4.98
N SER A 30 -8.21 -3.69 5.89
CA SER A 30 -9.33 -4.64 5.77
C SER A 30 -10.71 -3.99 5.75
N VAL A 31 -10.85 -2.74 6.19
CA VAL A 31 -12.12 -2.01 6.21
C VAL A 31 -12.55 -1.60 4.81
N TRP A 32 -11.59 -1.19 3.97
CA TRP A 32 -11.86 -0.62 2.65
C TRP A 32 -11.34 -1.47 1.49
N HIS A 33 -10.45 -2.43 1.75
CA HIS A 33 -9.91 -3.34 0.75
C HIS A 33 -10.38 -4.79 1.00
N LYS A 34 -10.94 -5.41 -0.05
CA LYS A 34 -11.31 -6.83 -0.08
C LYS A 34 -10.52 -7.52 -1.20
N GLY A 35 -9.34 -8.02 -0.89
CA GLY A 35 -8.44 -8.62 -1.89
C GLY A 35 -7.25 -9.32 -1.24
N HIS A 36 -6.22 -9.59 -2.04
CA HIS A 36 -5.12 -10.50 -1.67
C HIS A 36 -4.20 -10.05 -0.53
N PHE A 37 -4.32 -8.82 -0.03
CA PHE A 37 -3.48 -8.31 1.05
C PHE A 37 -4.09 -8.65 2.41
N LYS A 38 -3.39 -9.49 3.17
CA LYS A 38 -3.79 -9.87 4.52
C LYS A 38 -3.29 -8.89 5.58
N TYR A 39 -2.02 -8.49 5.48
CA TYR A 39 -1.51 -7.34 6.23
C TYR A 39 -0.34 -6.67 5.50
N ILE A 40 -0.17 -5.38 5.79
CA ILE A 40 1.01 -4.60 5.44
C ILE A 40 1.56 -4.03 6.73
N LYS A 41 2.84 -4.28 7.01
CA LYS A 41 3.51 -3.80 8.21
C LYS A 41 4.69 -2.92 7.81
N VAL A 42 4.75 -1.73 8.39
CA VAL A 42 5.90 -0.85 8.22
C VAL A 42 7.03 -1.32 9.14
N GLN A 43 8.21 -1.54 8.58
CA GLN A 43 9.38 -1.84 9.42
C GLN A 43 9.82 -0.57 10.17
N GLY A 44 10.11 -0.71 11.46
CA GLY A 44 10.54 0.41 12.31
C GLY A 44 9.44 1.16 13.07
N GLY A 45 8.19 0.68 13.04
CA GLY A 45 7.12 1.20 13.91
C GLY A 45 6.51 2.54 13.48
N LYS A 46 6.91 3.06 12.32
CA LYS A 46 6.35 4.26 11.70
C LYS A 46 4.87 4.07 11.33
N SER A 47 4.08 5.13 11.47
CA SER A 47 2.72 5.20 10.94
C SER A 47 2.73 5.40 9.42
N GLY A 48 1.63 5.08 8.76
CA GLY A 48 1.46 5.29 7.31
C GLY A 48 1.72 6.75 6.86
N LYS A 49 1.48 7.72 7.75
CA LYS A 49 1.75 9.14 7.50
C LYS A 49 3.24 9.51 7.48
N GLU A 50 4.07 8.69 8.11
CA GLU A 50 5.51 8.89 8.28
C GLU A 50 6.34 8.14 7.23
N LEU A 51 5.66 7.44 6.31
CA LEU A 51 6.29 6.70 5.24
C LEU A 51 7.00 7.64 4.26
N VAL A 52 8.28 7.37 4.06
CA VAL A 52 9.14 8.07 3.11
C VAL A 52 9.80 7.09 2.15
N GLN A 53 10.37 7.63 1.08
CA GLN A 53 11.16 6.84 0.14
C GLN A 53 12.27 6.06 0.87
N GLY A 54 12.48 4.81 0.46
CA GLY A 54 13.48 3.93 1.07
C GLY A 54 12.97 3.15 2.28
N ASP A 55 11.79 3.45 2.82
CA ASP A 55 11.21 2.63 3.88
C ASP A 55 10.86 1.22 3.37
N LYS A 56 11.13 0.23 4.23
CA LYS A 56 10.84 -1.17 3.98
C LYS A 56 9.47 -1.54 4.53
N LEU A 57 8.70 -2.23 3.72
CA LEU A 57 7.43 -2.82 4.14
C LEU A 57 7.58 -4.33 4.24
N GLU A 58 6.79 -4.95 5.11
CA GLU A 58 6.54 -6.38 5.11
C GLU A 58 5.09 -6.61 4.70
N ILE A 59 4.90 -7.36 3.61
CA ILE A 59 3.58 -7.64 3.07
C ILE A 59 3.33 -9.14 3.19
N LEU A 60 2.19 -9.49 3.76
CA LEU A 60 1.64 -10.85 3.72
C LEU A 60 0.40 -10.84 2.84
N LEU A 61 0.43 -11.69 1.82
CA LEU A 61 -0.71 -11.98 0.98
C LEU A 61 -1.54 -13.14 1.54
N ASP A 62 -2.76 -13.27 1.03
CA ASP A 62 -3.54 -14.49 1.13
C ASP A 62 -2.75 -15.69 0.60
N LEU A 63 -3.02 -16.87 1.16
CA LEU A 63 -2.29 -18.12 0.89
C LEU A 63 -0.84 -18.17 1.42
N GLY A 64 -0.42 -17.20 2.26
CA GLY A 64 0.82 -17.30 3.02
C GLY A 64 2.05 -16.72 2.34
N MET A 65 1.92 -16.16 1.14
CA MET A 65 3.05 -15.55 0.42
C MET A 65 3.48 -14.24 1.10
N LYS A 66 4.78 -14.09 1.34
CA LYS A 66 5.37 -12.90 1.95
C LYS A 66 6.43 -12.29 1.07
N PHE A 67 6.47 -10.96 1.02
CA PHE A 67 7.55 -10.22 0.38
C PHE A 67 7.79 -8.89 1.09
N SER A 68 8.96 -8.29 0.85
CA SER A 68 9.40 -7.09 1.56
C SER A 68 9.86 -6.00 0.59
N PRO A 69 8.92 -5.22 0.04
CA PRO A 69 9.27 -4.17 -0.92
C PRO A 69 9.84 -2.94 -0.22
N VAL A 70 10.45 -2.07 -1.02
CA VAL A 70 10.93 -0.75 -0.62
C VAL A 70 10.08 0.30 -1.33
N ILE A 71 9.70 1.37 -0.64
CA ILE A 71 8.94 2.47 -1.25
C ILE A 71 9.83 3.19 -2.27
N GLN A 72 9.39 3.16 -3.53
CA GLN A 72 10.00 3.85 -4.66
C GLN A 72 9.04 4.93 -5.18
N VAL A 73 9.60 6.00 -5.74
CA VAL A 73 8.81 6.99 -6.50
C VAL A 73 8.59 6.40 -7.89
N PRO A 74 7.38 6.47 -8.47
CA PRO A 74 7.22 6.13 -9.88
C PRO A 74 8.12 7.07 -10.71
N GLU A 75 8.99 6.50 -11.55
CA GLU A 75 9.59 7.26 -12.66
C GLU A 75 8.42 7.73 -13.53
N LEU A 76 8.29 9.07 -13.65
CA LEU A 76 7.30 9.72 -14.52
C LEU A 76 7.73 9.62 -15.98
#